data_AF-A0A3D5XBC0-F1
#
_entry.id   AF-A0A3D5XBC0-F1
#
_cell.length_a   1.000
_cell.length_b   1.000
_cell.length_c   1.000
_cell.angle_alpha   90.00
_cell.angle_beta   90.00
_cell.angle_gamma   90.00
#
_symmetry.space_group_name_H-M   'P 1'
#
loop_
_entity.id
_entity.type
_entity.pdbx_description
1 polymer ?
#
loop_
_entity_poly.entity_id
_entity_poly.type
_entity_poly.pdbx_seq_one_letter_code
_entity_poly.pdbx_strand_id
1 'polypeptide(L)'
;DYAFLLHIVRSLKRNGKGAIVLPHGVLFRGNAEAVIRTKLIRKGYIKGIIGLPANLFYGTGIPACIILIDKENAQNRKGIFMIDAGKGFIKEGNKNRLREQDIHRVADVFNHEEQIPGYSKMVSITEIEANEFNLNIPRYIESQEKEDVQDIEAHLLGGIPNADIDALQRFWDVYPSIKAALFTQSDRANYSHLKVDKEEIKNTIFEHPEFVEFTTEMDALFNEWKTESTTTLKALEKGFNPKELIHNISENLLAQYANKALIDKYVMYQHLMTYWFEVMQDDSYLITQDGWEAKTYRIIVESGKAKRKVDKGWTCDLLPKELVINRYFTTEKEALEVLQAEKETVAAELIELEEENSGEEGYFAEMERVNKGNVNARIKELKGETDTADELKVLKQYIVLLDKQTETNRQIKEVEADLDKKLYAQYPSLTEEQIKQLVVNDKWMQSIGSAIKEEIDHISQRLTNRVNELAERYANPLPVIDKEVEDLESKVNAHLEKMGFVWK
;
A
#
# COMPACT_ATOMS: atom_id res chain seq x y z
N ASP A 1 27.85 -23.91 11.86
CA ASP A 1 27.74 -23.22 10.55
C ASP A 1 28.77 -23.68 9.53
N TYR A 2 30.06 -23.37 9.70
CA TYR A 2 31.08 -23.70 8.70
C TYR A 2 31.21 -25.20 8.37
N ALA A 3 30.88 -26.10 9.31
CA ALA A 3 30.84 -27.54 9.04
C ALA A 3 29.87 -27.89 7.90
N PHE A 4 28.66 -27.32 7.89
CA PHE A 4 27.67 -27.54 6.84
C PHE A 4 28.10 -26.88 5.52
N LEU A 5 28.63 -25.65 5.57
CA LEU A 5 29.18 -24.99 4.38
C LEU A 5 30.30 -25.83 3.75
N LEU A 6 31.23 -26.34 4.56
CA LEU A 6 32.32 -27.20 4.09
C LEU A 6 31.81 -28.54 3.56
N HIS A 7 30.76 -29.10 4.16
CA HIS A 7 30.10 -30.30 3.64
C HIS A 7 29.53 -30.06 2.25
N ILE A 8 28.81 -28.96 2.03
CA ILE A 8 28.31 -28.58 0.70
C ILE A 8 29.47 -28.40 -0.28
N VAL A 9 30.49 -27.61 0.10
CA VAL A 9 31.69 -27.41 -0.73
C VAL A 9 32.35 -28.73 -1.06
N ARG A 10 32.42 -29.70 -0.14
CA ARG A 10 32.99 -31.03 -0.42
C ARG A 10 32.13 -31.83 -1.40
N SER A 11 30.82 -31.78 -1.27
CA SER A 11 29.85 -32.54 -2.06
C SER A 11 29.64 -32.00 -3.48
N LEU A 12 29.93 -30.71 -3.73
CA LEU A 12 29.83 -30.12 -5.07
C LEU A 12 30.86 -30.70 -6.05
N LYS A 13 30.41 -30.98 -7.29
CA LYS A 13 31.28 -31.30 -8.45
C LYS A 13 32.27 -30.16 -8.75
N ARG A 14 33.25 -30.40 -9.62
CA ARG A 14 34.29 -29.39 -9.96
C ARG A 14 33.72 -28.11 -10.57
N ASN A 15 32.63 -28.18 -11.33
CA ASN A 15 31.86 -27.05 -11.87
C ASN A 15 30.52 -26.87 -11.14
N GLY A 16 30.41 -27.41 -9.92
CA GLY A 16 29.18 -27.36 -9.14
C GLY A 16 28.95 -25.97 -8.55
N LYS A 17 27.68 -25.58 -8.53
CA LYS A 17 27.16 -24.36 -7.89
C LYS A 17 26.28 -24.77 -6.71
N GLY A 18 26.24 -23.96 -5.67
CA GLY A 18 25.39 -24.19 -4.51
C GLY A 18 25.09 -22.89 -3.77
N ALA A 19 24.04 -22.88 -2.96
CA ALA A 19 23.69 -21.78 -2.09
C ALA A 19 23.39 -22.34 -0.69
N ILE A 20 23.72 -21.57 0.35
CA ILE A 20 23.38 -21.91 1.73
C ILE A 20 22.98 -20.66 2.50
N VAL A 21 21.90 -20.77 3.27
CA VAL A 21 21.46 -19.73 4.21
C VAL A 21 22.20 -19.91 5.53
N LEU A 22 22.86 -18.87 6.03
CA LEU A 22 23.61 -18.87 7.28
C LEU A 22 23.38 -17.56 8.06
N PRO A 23 23.52 -17.55 9.39
CA PRO A 23 23.53 -16.30 10.16
C PRO A 23 24.71 -15.42 9.77
N HIS A 24 24.59 -14.09 9.88
CA HIS A 24 25.68 -13.14 9.54
C HIS A 24 27.00 -13.41 10.26
N GLY A 25 26.98 -14.06 11.43
CA GLY A 25 28.18 -14.36 12.20
C GLY A 25 29.28 -15.07 11.40
N VAL A 26 28.94 -15.92 10.43
CA VAL A 26 29.94 -16.60 9.60
C VAL A 26 30.81 -15.63 8.80
N LEU A 27 30.28 -14.44 8.49
CA LEU A 27 30.96 -13.44 7.68
C LEU A 27 32.11 -12.77 8.43
N PHE A 28 32.06 -12.69 9.77
CA PHE A 28 33.00 -11.86 10.54
C PHE A 28 33.56 -12.51 11.81
N ARG A 29 32.99 -13.61 12.32
CA ARG A 29 33.52 -14.29 13.52
C ARG A 29 34.99 -14.73 13.31
N GLY A 30 35.78 -14.60 14.36
CA GLY A 30 37.24 -14.79 14.36
C GLY A 30 37.69 -16.25 14.52
N ASN A 31 38.92 -16.44 15.01
CA ASN A 31 39.50 -17.74 15.37
C ASN A 31 39.46 -18.78 14.23
N ALA A 32 39.02 -20.00 14.53
CA ALA A 32 38.95 -21.10 13.57
C ALA A 32 38.08 -20.77 12.35
N GLU A 33 36.99 -20.01 12.53
CA GLU A 33 36.10 -19.62 11.44
C GLU A 33 36.77 -18.64 10.48
N ALA A 34 37.58 -17.70 10.97
CA ALA A 34 38.37 -16.81 10.13
C ALA A 34 39.35 -17.60 9.24
N VAL A 35 40.05 -18.59 9.80
CA VAL A 35 40.97 -19.45 9.02
C VAL A 35 40.23 -20.21 7.91
N ILE A 36 39.03 -20.72 8.18
CA ILE A 36 38.22 -21.41 7.18
C ILE A 36 37.75 -20.42 6.10
N ARG A 37 37.25 -19.24 6.50
CA ARG A 37 36.79 -18.19 5.61
C ARG A 37 37.89 -17.72 4.65
N THR A 38 39.07 -17.40 5.17
CA THR A 38 40.24 -17.02 4.36
C THR A 38 40.59 -18.09 3.33
N LYS A 39 40.56 -19.37 3.71
CA LYS A 39 40.82 -20.47 2.76
C LYS A 39 39.77 -20.59 1.67
N LEU A 40 38.49 -20.36 1.98
CA LEU A 40 37.41 -20.39 0.99
C LEU A 40 37.49 -19.20 0.01
N ILE A 41 37.78 -18.00 0.52
CA ILE A 41 37.97 -16.79 -0.28
C ILE A 41 39.17 -16.95 -1.22
N ARG A 42 40.33 -17.39 -0.71
CA ARG A 42 41.55 -17.59 -1.53
C ARG A 42 41.41 -18.67 -2.59
N LYS A 43 40.58 -19.69 -2.36
CA LYS A 43 40.22 -20.67 -3.39
C LYS A 43 39.22 -20.13 -4.42
N GLY A 44 38.72 -18.92 -4.20
CA GLY A 44 37.69 -18.26 -4.97
C GLY A 44 36.32 -18.91 -4.84
N TYR A 45 36.05 -19.82 -3.91
CA TYR A 45 34.80 -20.60 -3.96
C TYR A 45 33.53 -19.81 -3.67
N ILE A 46 33.63 -18.70 -2.95
CA ILE A 46 32.50 -17.80 -2.70
C ILE A 46 32.34 -16.91 -3.93
N LYS A 47 31.23 -17.05 -4.65
CA LYS A 47 30.88 -16.18 -5.79
C LYS A 47 30.21 -14.90 -5.32
N GLY A 48 29.33 -15.01 -4.34
CA GLY A 48 28.62 -13.86 -3.83
C GLY A 48 27.94 -14.08 -2.49
N ILE A 49 27.51 -12.97 -1.91
CA ILE A 49 26.84 -12.90 -0.61
C ILE A 49 25.62 -12.00 -0.74
N ILE A 50 24.47 -12.48 -0.30
CA ILE A 50 23.23 -11.70 -0.23
C ILE A 50 22.85 -11.56 1.24
N GLY A 51 22.86 -10.34 1.77
CA GLY A 51 22.32 -10.04 3.10
C GLY A 51 20.80 -9.98 3.04
N LEU A 52 20.12 -10.72 3.93
CA LEU A 52 18.66 -10.76 3.99
C LEU A 52 18.15 -9.88 5.15
N PRO A 53 16.87 -9.47 5.10
CA PRO A 53 16.21 -8.79 6.20
C PRO A 53 16.28 -9.56 7.52
N ALA A 54 16.31 -8.83 8.63
CA ALA A 54 16.07 -9.39 9.96
C ALA A 54 14.63 -9.93 10.08
N ASN A 55 14.34 -10.72 11.12
CA ASN A 55 13.00 -11.24 11.41
C ASN A 55 12.32 -12.04 10.28
N LEU A 56 13.07 -12.61 9.33
CA LEU A 56 12.52 -13.42 8.23
C LEU A 56 12.12 -14.84 8.67
N PHE A 57 12.89 -15.46 9.57
CA PHE A 57 12.72 -16.86 9.95
C PHE A 57 11.88 -17.03 11.21
N TYR A 58 11.13 -18.14 11.30
CA TYR A 58 10.52 -18.56 12.56
C TYR A 58 11.59 -18.97 13.59
N GLY A 59 11.38 -18.64 14.87
CA GLY A 59 12.28 -19.03 15.96
C GLY A 59 13.51 -18.12 16.19
N THR A 60 13.81 -17.16 15.32
CA THR A 60 14.87 -16.16 15.56
C THR A 60 14.56 -14.82 14.88
N GLY A 61 15.08 -13.73 15.43
CA GLY A 61 15.03 -12.39 14.81
C GLY A 61 16.31 -11.99 14.10
N ILE A 62 17.36 -12.81 14.19
CA ILE A 62 18.70 -12.50 13.68
C ILE A 62 18.69 -12.45 12.15
N PRO A 63 19.33 -11.45 11.52
CA PRO A 63 19.49 -11.42 10.07
C PRO A 63 20.36 -12.57 9.56
N ALA A 64 19.97 -13.10 8.40
CA ALA A 64 20.68 -14.17 7.71
C ALA A 64 21.28 -13.66 6.40
N CYS A 65 22.21 -14.43 5.85
CA CYS A 65 22.77 -14.20 4.53
C CYS A 65 22.71 -15.49 3.71
N ILE A 66 22.65 -15.33 2.39
CA ILE A 66 22.84 -16.42 1.43
C ILE A 66 24.29 -16.33 0.95
N ILE A 67 25.05 -17.41 1.14
CA ILE A 67 26.39 -17.56 0.55
C ILE A 67 26.26 -18.40 -0.71
N LEU A 68 26.60 -17.81 -1.85
CA LEU A 68 26.62 -18.48 -3.15
C LEU A 68 28.02 -19.02 -3.41
N ILE A 69 28.08 -20.33 -3.63
CA ILE A 69 29.29 -21.09 -3.93
C ILE A 69 29.29 -21.43 -5.40
N ASP A 70 30.40 -21.13 -6.07
CA ASP A 70 30.62 -21.51 -7.46
C ASP A 70 32.06 -22.00 -7.64
N LYS A 71 32.23 -23.29 -7.91
CA LYS A 71 33.55 -23.86 -8.19
C LYS A 71 33.98 -23.68 -9.64
N GLU A 72 33.04 -23.36 -10.53
CA GLU A 72 33.35 -23.01 -11.91
C GLU A 72 34.18 -21.72 -11.92
N ASN A 73 35.30 -21.76 -12.66
CA ASN A 73 36.24 -20.64 -12.82
C ASN A 73 36.76 -20.01 -11.52
N ALA A 74 36.70 -20.73 -10.40
CA ALA A 74 37.04 -20.16 -9.08
C ALA A 74 38.48 -19.63 -8.98
N GLN A 75 39.43 -20.22 -9.71
CA GLN A 75 40.83 -19.76 -9.73
C GLN A 75 41.02 -18.38 -10.39
N ASN A 76 40.07 -17.97 -11.26
CA ASN A 76 40.14 -16.69 -11.97
C ASN A 76 39.27 -15.61 -11.31
N ARG A 77 38.59 -15.94 -10.19
CA ARG A 77 37.66 -15.03 -9.52
C ARG A 77 38.45 -13.94 -8.79
N LYS A 78 38.13 -12.68 -9.11
CA LYS A 78 38.85 -11.49 -8.60
C LYS A 78 38.17 -10.82 -7.40
N GLY A 79 36.96 -11.25 -7.05
CA GLY A 79 36.15 -10.63 -6.01
C GLY A 79 34.93 -11.45 -5.66
N ILE A 80 34.14 -10.92 -4.73
CA ILE A 80 32.86 -11.47 -4.27
C ILE A 80 31.80 -10.41 -4.55
N PHE A 81 30.76 -10.79 -5.28
CA PHE A 81 29.63 -9.91 -5.52
C PHE A 81 28.71 -9.88 -4.29
N MET A 82 28.55 -8.71 -3.68
CA MET A 82 27.76 -8.55 -2.45
C MET A 82 26.49 -7.76 -2.75
N ILE A 83 25.39 -8.18 -2.16
CA ILE A 83 24.09 -7.50 -2.18
C ILE A 83 23.61 -7.30 -0.73
N ASP A 84 23.21 -6.09 -0.37
CA ASP A 84 22.48 -5.80 0.86
C ASP A 84 20.98 -5.67 0.56
N ALA A 85 20.25 -6.77 0.68
CA ALA A 85 18.79 -6.79 0.56
C ALA A 85 18.08 -6.62 1.93
N GLY A 86 18.79 -6.14 2.96
CA GLY A 86 18.27 -6.06 4.33
C GLY A 86 17.01 -5.19 4.49
N LYS A 87 16.78 -4.24 3.56
CA LYS A 87 15.63 -3.32 3.56
C LYS A 87 14.47 -3.75 2.64
N GLY A 88 14.67 -4.75 1.79
CA GLY A 88 13.64 -5.22 0.86
C GLY A 88 12.70 -6.21 1.53
N PHE A 89 11.65 -5.72 2.19
CA PHE A 89 10.62 -6.56 2.80
C PHE A 89 9.31 -5.79 3.05
N ILE A 90 8.24 -6.53 3.32
CA ILE A 90 7.03 -6.03 3.98
C ILE A 90 6.94 -6.59 5.40
N LYS A 91 6.47 -5.77 6.34
CA LYS A 91 6.24 -6.21 7.72
C LYS A 91 4.90 -6.95 7.78
N GLU A 92 4.93 -8.15 8.35
CA GLU A 92 3.79 -9.04 8.54
C GLU A 92 3.72 -9.44 10.01
N GLY A 93 3.00 -8.62 10.80
CA GLY A 93 2.95 -8.71 12.25
C GLY A 93 4.35 -8.52 12.87
N ASN A 94 4.85 -9.56 13.54
CA ASN A 94 6.18 -9.58 14.18
C ASN A 94 7.28 -10.12 13.26
N LYS A 95 6.97 -10.41 11.99
CA LYS A 95 7.88 -10.98 11.01
C LYS A 95 8.00 -10.09 9.80
N ASN A 96 9.07 -10.30 9.05
CA ASN A 96 9.27 -9.68 7.75
C ASN A 96 9.05 -10.75 6.69
N ARG A 97 8.43 -10.37 5.56
CA ARG A 97 8.24 -11.23 4.39
C ARG A 97 8.88 -10.57 3.19
N LEU A 98 9.62 -11.35 2.39
CA LEU A 98 10.09 -10.90 1.09
C LEU A 98 8.91 -10.83 0.13
N ARG A 99 8.79 -9.71 -0.57
CA ARG A 99 7.84 -9.56 -1.66
C ARG A 99 8.46 -10.12 -2.95
N GLU A 100 7.66 -10.37 -3.98
CA GLU A 100 8.19 -10.87 -5.25
C GLU A 100 9.17 -9.88 -5.89
N GLN A 101 8.90 -8.57 -5.77
CA GLN A 101 9.85 -7.54 -6.22
C GLN A 101 11.21 -7.63 -5.55
N ASP A 102 11.26 -7.98 -4.25
CA ASP A 102 12.51 -8.06 -3.50
C ASP A 102 13.33 -9.26 -4.00
N ILE A 103 12.66 -10.39 -4.26
CA ILE A 103 13.28 -11.61 -4.78
C ILE A 103 13.77 -11.39 -6.22
N HIS A 104 12.92 -10.83 -7.07
CA HIS A 104 13.22 -10.59 -8.48
C HIS A 104 14.39 -9.61 -8.64
N ARG A 105 14.35 -8.48 -7.93
CA ARG A 105 15.46 -7.49 -7.91
C ARG A 105 16.78 -8.12 -7.48
N VAL A 106 16.79 -8.92 -6.42
CA VAL A 106 18.01 -9.61 -5.97
C VAL A 106 18.53 -10.55 -7.06
N ALA A 107 17.65 -11.31 -7.72
CA ALA A 107 18.03 -12.23 -8.78
C ALA A 107 18.59 -11.50 -10.01
N ASP A 108 17.92 -10.43 -10.48
CA ASP A 108 18.37 -9.60 -11.59
C ASP A 108 19.74 -8.99 -11.31
N VAL A 109 19.89 -8.31 -10.17
CA VAL A 109 21.14 -7.65 -9.78
C VAL A 109 22.26 -8.66 -9.63
N PHE A 110 21.99 -9.85 -9.08
CA PHE A 110 22.99 -10.90 -8.94
C PHE A 110 23.42 -11.49 -10.29
N ASN A 111 22.47 -11.79 -11.16
CA ASN A 111 22.75 -12.44 -12.44
C ASN A 111 23.49 -11.52 -13.42
N HIS A 112 23.21 -10.22 -13.36
CA HIS A 112 23.87 -9.20 -14.19
C HIS A 112 25.11 -8.57 -13.50
N GLU A 113 25.38 -8.91 -12.25
CA GLU A 113 26.45 -8.32 -11.41
C GLU A 113 26.38 -6.77 -11.39
N GLU A 114 25.15 -6.23 -11.38
CA GLU A 114 24.88 -4.79 -11.45
C GLU A 114 25.30 -4.08 -10.16
N GLN A 115 26.13 -3.05 -10.27
CA GLN A 115 26.63 -2.31 -9.11
C GLN A 115 25.75 -1.10 -8.83
N ILE A 116 24.91 -1.21 -7.79
CA ILE A 116 23.97 -0.19 -7.38
C ILE A 116 24.46 0.41 -6.06
N PRO A 117 24.78 1.72 -6.01
CA PRO A 117 25.21 2.38 -4.78
C PRO A 117 24.25 2.09 -3.61
N GLY A 118 24.81 1.70 -2.47
CA GLY A 118 24.05 1.35 -1.25
C GLY A 118 23.23 0.05 -1.30
N TYR A 119 23.30 -0.72 -2.39
CA TYR A 119 22.58 -1.99 -2.53
C TYR A 119 23.46 -3.15 -2.99
N SER A 120 24.37 -2.94 -3.96
CA SER A 120 25.23 -4.01 -4.48
C SER A 120 26.60 -3.49 -4.92
N LYS A 121 27.63 -4.33 -4.70
CA LYS A 121 29.03 -3.99 -5.03
C LYS A 121 29.84 -5.25 -5.36
N MET A 122 30.69 -5.15 -6.38
CA MET A 122 31.74 -6.14 -6.61
C MET A 122 32.94 -5.82 -5.71
N VAL A 123 33.16 -6.63 -4.67
CA VAL A 123 34.24 -6.39 -3.70
C VAL A 123 35.47 -7.18 -4.13
N SER A 124 36.57 -6.50 -4.41
CA SER A 124 37.81 -7.16 -4.84
C SER A 124 38.46 -7.98 -3.72
N ILE A 125 39.20 -9.02 -4.07
CA ILE A 125 39.97 -9.80 -3.08
C ILE A 125 40.95 -8.89 -2.33
N THR A 126 41.59 -7.93 -3.01
CA THR A 126 42.51 -6.97 -2.37
C THR A 126 41.82 -6.14 -1.29
N GLU A 127 40.61 -5.65 -1.55
CA GLU A 127 39.79 -4.92 -0.56
C GLU A 127 39.38 -5.82 0.61
N ILE A 128 39.07 -7.10 0.34
CA ILE A 128 38.77 -8.10 1.37
C ILE A 128 40.00 -8.42 2.24
N GLU A 129 41.20 -8.49 1.63
CA GLU A 129 42.46 -8.72 2.34
C GLU A 129 42.82 -7.55 3.24
N ALA A 130 42.62 -6.31 2.77
CA ALA A 130 42.79 -5.10 3.58
C ALA A 130 41.84 -5.06 4.79
N ASN A 131 40.66 -5.71 4.67
CA ASN A 131 39.69 -5.87 5.75
C ASN A 131 39.85 -7.19 6.54
N GLU A 132 41.06 -7.80 6.52
CA GLU A 132 41.38 -9.02 7.28
C GLU A 132 40.44 -10.21 6.97
N PHE A 133 39.98 -10.32 5.71
CA PHE A 133 39.00 -11.32 5.27
C PHE A 133 37.64 -11.22 5.98
N ASN A 134 37.30 -10.09 6.59
CA ASN A 134 35.98 -9.85 7.18
C ASN A 134 34.95 -9.59 6.06
N LEU A 135 33.91 -10.40 5.95
CA LEU A 135 32.88 -10.29 4.91
C LEU A 135 31.61 -9.57 5.39
N ASN A 136 31.68 -8.81 6.49
CA ASN A 136 30.52 -8.06 6.99
C ASN A 136 30.07 -7.02 5.96
N ILE A 137 28.84 -7.15 5.46
CA ILE A 137 28.33 -6.38 4.32
C ILE A 137 28.44 -4.86 4.51
N PRO A 138 28.10 -4.28 5.70
CA PRO A 138 28.22 -2.83 5.93
C PRO A 138 29.65 -2.26 5.84
N ARG A 139 30.69 -3.10 5.78
CA ARG A 139 32.07 -2.63 5.52
C ARG A 139 32.31 -2.27 4.06
N TYR A 140 31.47 -2.77 3.16
CA TYR A 140 31.66 -2.66 1.72
C TYR A 140 30.55 -1.88 1.03
N ILE A 141 29.34 -1.94 1.59
CA ILE A 141 28.14 -1.27 1.09
C ILE A 141 27.66 -0.32 2.18
N GLU A 142 27.78 0.98 1.93
CA GLU A 142 27.29 2.02 2.84
C GLU A 142 25.78 2.19 2.67
N SER A 143 25.03 2.21 3.78
CA SER A 143 23.61 2.53 3.76
C SER A 143 23.41 3.97 3.25
N GLN A 144 22.57 4.14 2.24
CA GLN A 144 22.26 5.44 1.62
C GLN A 144 21.40 6.39 2.47
N GLU A 145 21.05 6.05 3.71
CA GLU A 145 20.31 6.97 4.59
C GLU A 145 21.22 8.14 4.96
N LYS A 146 21.18 9.20 4.14
CA LYS A 146 21.66 10.50 4.54
C LYS A 146 20.66 11.01 5.58
N GLU A 147 21.14 11.18 6.80
CA GLU A 147 20.38 11.91 7.81
C GLU A 147 20.05 13.29 7.26
N ASP A 148 18.84 13.72 7.57
CA ASP A 148 18.34 15.03 7.20
C ASP A 148 19.06 16.07 8.06
N VAL A 149 20.02 16.77 7.46
CA VAL A 149 20.86 17.71 8.20
C VAL A 149 20.04 18.97 8.45
N GLN A 150 19.67 19.20 9.71
CA GLN A 150 18.94 20.43 10.07
C GLN A 150 19.85 21.66 9.95
N ASP A 151 19.46 22.59 9.08
CA ASP A 151 20.10 23.88 8.96
C ASP A 151 19.69 24.83 10.10
N ILE A 152 20.67 25.17 10.95
CA ILE A 152 20.47 26.05 12.10
C ILE A 152 20.10 27.47 11.64
N GLU A 153 20.72 27.96 10.58
CA GLU A 153 20.50 29.33 10.10
C GLU A 153 19.10 29.48 9.49
N ALA A 154 18.59 28.44 8.82
CA ALA A 154 17.21 28.37 8.35
C ALA A 154 16.21 28.36 9.52
N HIS A 155 16.48 27.66 10.63
CA HIS A 155 15.64 27.73 11.83
C HIS A 155 15.67 29.11 12.50
N LEU A 156 16.81 29.80 12.45
CA LEU A 156 16.94 31.12 13.06
C LEU A 156 16.31 32.23 12.21
N LEU A 157 16.48 32.18 10.88
CA LEU A 157 16.17 33.31 9.99
C LEU A 157 15.10 32.99 8.95
N GLY A 158 14.65 31.74 8.87
CA GLY A 158 13.69 31.27 7.89
C GLY A 158 14.30 31.00 6.51
N GLY A 159 13.47 30.47 5.62
CA GLY A 159 13.89 30.04 4.28
C GLY A 159 14.31 28.56 4.26
N ILE A 160 14.13 27.92 3.10
CA ILE A 160 14.44 26.52 2.88
C ILE A 160 15.84 26.42 2.27
N PRO A 161 16.77 25.64 2.85
CA PRO A 161 18.09 25.44 2.28
C PRO A 161 18.04 24.84 0.87
N ASN A 162 18.83 25.39 -0.06
CA ASN A 162 18.90 24.86 -1.43
C ASN A 162 19.41 23.41 -1.45
N ALA A 163 20.24 23.00 -0.47
CA ALA A 163 20.71 21.62 -0.35
C ALA A 163 19.56 20.61 -0.17
N ASP A 164 18.52 20.97 0.59
CA ASP A 164 17.34 20.12 0.81
C ASP A 164 16.46 20.04 -0.44
N ILE A 165 16.37 21.15 -1.18
CA ILE A 165 15.69 21.18 -2.47
C ILE A 165 16.47 20.31 -3.47
N ASP A 166 17.79 20.47 -3.55
CA ASP A 166 18.64 19.72 -4.47
C ASP A 166 18.76 18.23 -4.10
N ALA A 167 18.48 17.85 -2.85
CA ALA A 167 18.31 16.43 -2.48
C ALA A 167 17.17 15.74 -3.24
N LEU A 168 16.23 16.53 -3.79
CA LEU A 168 15.12 16.06 -4.64
C LEU A 168 15.46 16.09 -6.13
N GLN A 169 16.73 16.18 -6.52
CA GLN A 169 17.17 16.33 -7.90
C GLN A 169 16.53 15.33 -8.87
N ARG A 170 16.34 14.07 -8.45
CA ARG A 170 15.66 13.05 -9.27
C ARG A 170 14.28 13.47 -9.79
N PHE A 171 13.55 14.29 -9.03
CA PHE A 171 12.25 14.82 -9.42
C PHE A 171 12.41 16.03 -10.34
N TRP A 172 13.39 16.89 -10.10
CA TRP A 172 13.67 18.07 -10.91
C TRP A 172 14.24 17.73 -12.29
N ASP A 173 14.90 16.59 -12.42
CA ASP A 173 15.35 16.06 -13.71
C ASP A 173 14.17 15.71 -14.63
N VAL A 174 12.99 15.40 -14.04
CA VAL A 174 11.75 15.10 -14.79
C VAL A 174 10.84 16.32 -14.87
N TYR A 175 10.74 17.10 -13.78
CA TYR A 175 9.85 18.26 -13.65
C TYR A 175 10.61 19.56 -13.34
N PRO A 176 11.46 20.06 -14.26
CA PRO A 176 12.28 21.23 -13.99
C PRO A 176 11.44 22.49 -13.76
N SER A 177 10.30 22.63 -14.43
CA SER A 177 9.44 23.81 -14.29
C SER A 177 8.63 23.77 -13.00
N ILE A 178 8.28 22.58 -12.47
CA ILE A 178 7.67 22.44 -11.14
C ILE A 178 8.57 23.01 -10.04
N LYS A 179 9.88 22.79 -10.10
CA LYS A 179 10.83 23.40 -9.14
C LYS A 179 10.70 24.93 -9.11
N ALA A 180 10.63 25.55 -10.29
CA ALA A 180 10.48 27.01 -10.44
C ALA A 180 9.07 27.52 -10.08
N ALA A 181 8.05 26.66 -10.17
CA ALA A 181 6.70 26.97 -9.73
C ALA A 181 6.58 26.97 -8.20
N LEU A 182 7.27 26.02 -7.53
CA LEU A 182 7.20 25.85 -6.08
C LEU A 182 8.16 26.77 -5.31
N PHE A 183 9.34 27.04 -5.84
CA PHE A 183 10.39 27.76 -5.11
C PHE A 183 10.83 29.04 -5.83
N THR A 184 11.10 30.06 -5.04
CA THR A 184 11.76 31.30 -5.48
C THR A 184 12.99 31.56 -4.63
N GLN A 185 14.01 32.18 -5.22
CA GLN A 185 15.22 32.53 -4.47
C GLN A 185 14.89 33.52 -3.33
N SER A 186 15.49 33.29 -2.16
CA SER A 186 15.42 34.20 -1.02
C SER A 186 16.41 35.36 -1.15
N ASP A 187 16.24 36.40 -0.34
CA ASP A 187 17.22 37.48 -0.17
C ASP A 187 18.57 36.95 0.35
N ARG A 188 18.57 35.76 0.98
CA ARG A 188 19.76 35.09 1.50
C ARG A 188 20.32 34.10 0.47
N ALA A 189 21.63 34.19 0.22
CA ALA A 189 22.33 33.24 -0.64
C ALA A 189 22.21 31.81 -0.08
N ASN A 190 21.95 30.83 -0.96
CA ASN A 190 21.72 29.41 -0.66
C ASN A 190 20.38 29.05 -0.01
N TYR A 191 19.43 30.00 0.10
CA TYR A 191 18.08 29.73 0.61
C TYR A 191 17.03 30.10 -0.43
N SER A 192 15.88 29.43 -0.34
CA SER A 192 14.71 29.67 -1.18
C SER A 192 13.46 29.82 -0.31
N HIS A 193 12.47 30.55 -0.81
CA HIS A 193 11.13 30.60 -0.24
C HIS A 193 10.18 29.73 -1.05
N LEU A 194 9.18 29.17 -0.37
CA LEU A 194 8.04 28.59 -1.02
C LEU A 194 7.22 29.71 -1.67
N LYS A 195 6.90 29.56 -2.95
CA LYS A 195 6.14 30.54 -3.75
C LYS A 195 4.63 30.36 -3.63
N VAL A 196 4.19 29.18 -3.21
CA VAL A 196 2.79 28.79 -3.04
C VAL A 196 2.47 28.55 -1.57
N ASP A 197 1.22 28.70 -1.19
CA ASP A 197 0.78 28.33 0.16
C ASP A 197 0.83 26.82 0.37
N LYS A 198 0.98 26.37 1.62
CA LYS A 198 1.12 24.95 1.94
C LYS A 198 -0.06 24.11 1.46
N GLU A 199 -1.26 24.67 1.56
CA GLU A 199 -2.51 24.02 1.13
C GLU A 199 -2.54 23.83 -0.40
N GLU A 200 -1.85 24.70 -1.15
CA GLU A 200 -1.83 24.69 -2.61
C GLU A 200 -0.65 23.92 -3.21
N ILE A 201 0.32 23.43 -2.41
CA ILE A 201 1.47 22.65 -2.93
C ILE A 201 0.97 21.44 -3.72
N LYS A 202 -0.03 20.73 -3.18
CA LYS A 202 -0.59 19.54 -3.83
C LYS A 202 -1.21 19.90 -5.18
N ASN A 203 -2.11 20.87 -5.21
CA ASN A 203 -2.78 21.29 -6.44
C ASN A 203 -1.76 21.78 -7.48
N THR A 204 -0.79 22.59 -7.04
CA THR A 204 0.29 23.10 -7.91
C THR A 204 1.08 21.99 -8.57
N ILE A 205 1.36 20.88 -7.88
CA ILE A 205 2.08 19.72 -8.45
C ILE A 205 1.16 18.91 -9.38
N PHE A 206 -0.05 18.59 -8.92
CA PHE A 206 -0.96 17.68 -9.63
C PHE A 206 -1.60 18.30 -10.87
N GLU A 207 -1.77 19.62 -10.92
CA GLU A 207 -2.32 20.33 -12.08
C GLU A 207 -1.22 20.82 -13.04
N HIS A 208 0.05 20.63 -12.69
CA HIS A 208 1.15 21.13 -13.51
C HIS A 208 1.26 20.36 -14.85
N PRO A 209 1.48 21.04 -15.98
CA PRO A 209 1.59 20.39 -17.30
C PRO A 209 2.61 19.25 -17.36
N GLU A 210 3.80 19.42 -16.77
CA GLU A 210 4.84 18.38 -16.74
C GLU A 210 4.41 17.11 -16.00
N PHE A 211 3.59 17.23 -14.94
CA PHE A 211 3.08 16.07 -14.22
C PHE A 211 1.96 15.37 -15.00
N VAL A 212 1.07 16.15 -15.62
CA VAL A 212 0.01 15.62 -16.49
C VAL A 212 0.62 14.89 -17.70
N GLU A 213 1.67 15.46 -18.31
CA GLU A 213 2.40 14.84 -19.41
C GLU A 213 3.07 13.53 -18.98
N PHE A 214 3.77 13.53 -17.85
CA PHE A 214 4.38 12.31 -17.30
C PHE A 214 3.34 11.22 -17.02
N THR A 215 2.22 11.57 -16.39
CA THR A 215 1.14 10.62 -16.10
C THR A 215 0.54 10.07 -17.39
N THR A 216 0.36 10.92 -18.41
CA THR A 216 -0.12 10.51 -19.73
C THR A 216 0.85 9.55 -20.42
N GLU A 217 2.17 9.77 -20.31
CA GLU A 217 3.18 8.83 -20.82
C GLU A 217 3.07 7.48 -20.11
N MET A 218 2.96 7.48 -18.77
CA MET A 218 2.87 6.24 -17.99
C MET A 218 1.58 5.48 -18.28
N ASP A 219 0.45 6.17 -18.48
CA ASP A 219 -0.81 5.60 -18.91
C ASP A 219 -0.71 5.00 -20.33
N ALA A 220 0.01 5.65 -21.24
CA ALA A 220 0.24 5.12 -22.58
C ALA A 220 1.04 3.80 -22.54
N LEU A 221 2.09 3.74 -21.71
CA LEU A 221 2.88 2.52 -21.50
C LEU A 221 2.03 1.38 -20.93
N PHE A 222 1.19 1.69 -19.93
CA PHE A 222 0.26 0.71 -19.37
C PHE A 222 -0.74 0.20 -20.42
N ASN A 223 -1.29 1.10 -21.23
CA ASN A 223 -2.27 0.75 -22.26
C ASN A 223 -1.68 -0.13 -23.37
N GLU A 224 -0.41 0.08 -23.73
CA GLU A 224 0.33 -0.79 -24.65
C GLU A 224 0.46 -2.20 -24.08
N TRP A 225 1.01 -2.33 -22.87
CA TRP A 225 1.12 -3.61 -22.16
C TRP A 225 -0.24 -4.30 -21.97
N LYS A 226 -1.28 -3.53 -21.61
CA LYS A 226 -2.65 -4.01 -21.44
C LYS A 226 -3.20 -4.56 -22.75
N THR A 227 -2.97 -3.89 -23.87
CA THR A 227 -3.47 -4.35 -25.18
C THR A 227 -2.84 -5.70 -25.57
N GLU A 228 -1.53 -5.85 -25.39
CA GLU A 228 -0.83 -7.12 -25.65
C GLU A 228 -1.27 -8.22 -24.67
N SER A 229 -1.30 -7.90 -23.38
CA SER A 229 -1.66 -8.85 -22.32
C SER A 229 -3.11 -9.30 -22.45
N THR A 230 -4.06 -8.40 -22.71
CA THR A 230 -5.48 -8.78 -22.89
C THR A 230 -5.70 -9.66 -24.11
N THR A 231 -4.93 -9.45 -25.19
CA THR A 231 -4.97 -10.32 -26.36
C THR A 231 -4.56 -11.75 -25.99
N THR A 232 -3.44 -11.88 -25.26
CA THR A 232 -2.94 -13.18 -24.78
C THR A 232 -3.92 -13.83 -23.80
N LEU A 233 -4.45 -13.07 -22.84
CA LEU A 233 -5.38 -13.56 -21.82
C LEU A 233 -6.70 -14.03 -22.43
N LYS A 234 -7.26 -13.32 -23.41
CA LYS A 234 -8.52 -13.73 -24.07
C LYS A 234 -8.34 -14.94 -24.98
N ALA A 235 -7.12 -15.23 -25.41
CA ALA A 235 -6.78 -16.39 -26.22
C ALA A 235 -6.51 -17.66 -25.39
N LEU A 236 -6.60 -17.60 -24.06
CA LEU A 236 -6.36 -18.76 -23.20
C LEU A 236 -7.37 -19.88 -23.46
N GLU A 237 -6.87 -21.10 -23.58
CA GLU A 237 -7.64 -22.34 -23.74
C GLU A 237 -7.42 -23.28 -22.55
N LYS A 238 -8.25 -24.33 -22.44
CA LYS A 238 -8.13 -25.33 -21.38
C LYS A 238 -6.74 -25.98 -21.36
N GLY A 239 -6.19 -26.19 -20.16
CA GLY A 239 -4.90 -26.86 -19.98
C GLY A 239 -3.65 -25.99 -20.16
N PHE A 240 -3.79 -24.66 -20.25
CA PHE A 240 -2.63 -23.75 -20.23
C PHE A 240 -1.85 -23.85 -18.90
N ASN A 241 -0.63 -23.31 -18.86
CA ASN A 241 0.20 -23.29 -17.65
C ASN A 241 0.12 -21.91 -16.96
N PRO A 242 -0.57 -21.77 -15.81
CA PRO A 242 -0.68 -20.49 -15.10
C PRO A 242 0.66 -19.88 -14.71
N LYS A 243 1.67 -20.69 -14.40
CA LYS A 243 2.99 -20.19 -13.99
C LYS A 243 3.77 -19.57 -15.14
N GLU A 244 3.65 -20.16 -16.33
CA GLU A 244 4.27 -19.63 -17.54
C GLU A 244 3.56 -18.34 -17.99
N LEU A 245 2.23 -18.31 -17.89
CA LEU A 245 1.42 -17.13 -18.17
C LEU A 245 1.84 -15.93 -17.32
N ILE A 246 1.84 -16.07 -15.98
CA ILE A 246 2.18 -14.95 -15.10
C ILE A 246 3.63 -14.52 -15.29
N HIS A 247 4.56 -15.46 -15.50
CA HIS A 247 5.95 -15.13 -15.80
C HIS A 247 6.02 -14.21 -17.04
N ASN A 248 5.46 -14.62 -18.17
CA ASN A 248 5.53 -13.83 -19.41
C ASN A 248 4.88 -12.45 -19.27
N ILE A 249 3.69 -12.37 -18.67
CA ILE A 249 2.96 -11.11 -18.48
C ILE A 249 3.72 -10.16 -17.54
N SER A 250 4.27 -10.70 -16.45
CA SER A 250 4.99 -9.92 -15.44
C SER A 250 6.36 -9.45 -15.92
N GLU A 251 7.10 -10.26 -16.69
CA GLU A 251 8.36 -9.84 -17.32
C GLU A 251 8.12 -8.77 -18.39
N ASN A 252 7.04 -8.88 -19.19
CA ASN A 252 6.69 -7.85 -20.16
C ASN A 252 6.36 -6.52 -19.45
N LEU A 253 5.58 -6.56 -18.35
CA LEU A 253 5.30 -5.36 -17.55
C LEU A 253 6.59 -4.72 -17.01
N LEU A 254 7.48 -5.54 -16.46
CA LEU A 254 8.76 -5.10 -15.91
C LEU A 254 9.65 -4.47 -17.00
N ALA A 255 9.65 -5.03 -18.21
CA ALA A 255 10.38 -4.49 -19.35
C ALA A 255 9.79 -3.15 -19.82
N GLN A 256 8.46 -3.01 -19.84
CA GLN A 256 7.76 -1.81 -20.29
C GLN A 256 8.12 -0.57 -19.44
N TYR A 257 8.32 -0.76 -18.14
CA TYR A 257 8.72 0.30 -17.20
C TYR A 257 10.23 0.36 -16.95
N ALA A 258 11.05 -0.40 -17.69
CA ALA A 258 12.49 -0.34 -17.54
C ALA A 258 13.04 1.02 -17.99
N ASN A 259 13.98 1.58 -17.22
CA ASN A 259 14.65 2.86 -17.49
C ASN A 259 13.70 4.08 -17.56
N LYS A 260 12.51 4.00 -16.96
CA LYS A 260 11.62 5.16 -16.81
C LYS A 260 11.99 5.94 -15.56
N ALA A 261 12.20 7.24 -15.72
CA ALA A 261 12.59 8.11 -14.61
C ALA A 261 11.53 8.10 -13.51
N LEU A 262 11.94 8.17 -12.24
CA LEU A 262 11.11 8.12 -11.03
C LEU A 262 10.35 6.81 -10.77
N ILE A 263 10.22 5.94 -11.77
CA ILE A 263 9.51 4.66 -11.66
C ILE A 263 10.48 3.56 -11.26
N ASP A 264 10.13 2.81 -10.21
CA ASP A 264 10.80 1.54 -9.92
C ASP A 264 10.03 0.40 -10.61
N LYS A 265 10.63 -0.17 -11.66
CA LYS A 265 10.05 -1.29 -12.43
C LYS A 265 9.64 -2.48 -11.55
N TYR A 266 10.36 -2.71 -10.44
CA TYR A 266 10.07 -3.82 -9.54
C TYR A 266 8.82 -3.54 -8.69
N VAL A 267 8.52 -2.27 -8.40
CA VAL A 267 7.27 -1.89 -7.70
C VAL A 267 6.06 -2.13 -8.62
N MET A 268 6.16 -1.79 -9.91
CA MET A 268 5.09 -2.07 -10.88
C MET A 268 4.85 -3.58 -11.03
N TYR A 269 5.93 -4.35 -11.11
CA TYR A 269 5.89 -5.80 -11.04
C TYR A 269 5.20 -6.31 -9.76
N GLN A 270 5.49 -5.71 -8.60
CA GLN A 270 4.86 -6.13 -7.34
C GLN A 270 3.35 -5.95 -7.35
N HIS A 271 2.83 -4.84 -7.89
CA HIS A 271 1.39 -4.60 -7.93
C HIS A 271 0.65 -5.70 -8.69
N LEU A 272 1.18 -6.11 -9.85
CA LEU A 272 0.68 -7.27 -10.58
C LEU A 272 0.79 -8.55 -9.76
N MET A 273 1.94 -8.82 -9.13
CA MET A 273 2.15 -10.05 -8.37
C MET A 273 1.28 -10.14 -7.11
N THR A 274 1.01 -9.01 -6.45
CA THR A 274 0.05 -8.96 -5.34
C THR A 274 -1.33 -9.39 -5.82
N TYR A 275 -1.83 -8.77 -6.89
CA TYR A 275 -3.12 -9.12 -7.46
C TYR A 275 -3.18 -10.57 -7.98
N TRP A 276 -2.06 -11.07 -8.51
CA TRP A 276 -1.93 -12.46 -8.92
C TRP A 276 -2.21 -13.42 -7.77
N PHE A 277 -1.52 -13.25 -6.63
CA PHE A 277 -1.71 -14.15 -5.49
C PHE A 277 -3.04 -13.98 -4.77
N GLU A 278 -3.65 -12.79 -4.83
CA GLU A 278 -4.92 -12.52 -4.16
C GLU A 278 -6.13 -12.99 -4.96
N VAL A 279 -6.09 -12.91 -6.30
CA VAL A 279 -7.27 -13.13 -7.16
C VAL A 279 -6.94 -13.92 -8.42
N MET A 280 -6.00 -13.43 -9.24
CA MET A 280 -5.86 -13.91 -10.62
C MET A 280 -5.32 -15.34 -10.72
N GLN A 281 -4.58 -15.81 -9.70
CA GLN A 281 -4.08 -17.18 -9.61
C GLN A 281 -5.23 -18.19 -9.58
N ASP A 282 -6.18 -17.99 -8.67
CA ASP A 282 -7.32 -18.89 -8.51
C ASP A 282 -8.19 -18.89 -9.77
N ASP A 283 -8.47 -17.70 -10.32
CA ASP A 283 -9.20 -17.58 -11.59
C ASP A 283 -8.48 -18.30 -12.74
N SER A 284 -7.15 -18.19 -12.82
CA SER A 284 -6.35 -18.85 -13.86
C SER A 284 -6.43 -20.37 -13.75
N TYR A 285 -6.43 -20.93 -12.54
CA TYR A 285 -6.62 -22.37 -12.35
C TYR A 285 -8.04 -22.81 -12.71
N LEU A 286 -9.06 -22.01 -12.38
CA LEU A 286 -10.44 -22.27 -12.79
C LEU A 286 -10.57 -22.31 -14.31
N ILE A 287 -10.01 -21.32 -15.04
CA ILE A 287 -10.03 -21.28 -16.50
C ILE A 287 -9.23 -22.45 -17.09
N THR A 288 -8.12 -22.83 -16.47
CA THR A 288 -7.32 -23.98 -16.92
C THR A 288 -8.13 -25.28 -16.90
N GLN A 289 -8.92 -25.48 -15.83
CA GLN A 289 -9.71 -26.69 -15.63
C GLN A 289 -11.02 -26.70 -16.42
N ASP A 290 -11.78 -25.61 -16.31
CA ASP A 290 -13.17 -25.53 -16.75
C ASP A 290 -13.35 -24.72 -18.03
N GLY A 291 -12.34 -23.95 -18.42
CA GLY A 291 -12.41 -22.98 -19.53
C GLY A 291 -13.13 -21.71 -19.10
N TRP A 292 -13.54 -20.93 -20.08
CA TRP A 292 -14.26 -19.66 -19.88
C TRP A 292 -15.75 -19.91 -19.56
N GLU A 293 -16.01 -20.46 -18.38
CA GLU A 293 -17.36 -20.81 -17.91
C GLU A 293 -17.65 -20.17 -16.54
N ALA A 294 -18.73 -19.39 -16.46
CA ALA A 294 -19.18 -18.74 -15.22
C ALA A 294 -20.04 -19.69 -14.36
N LYS A 295 -19.44 -20.76 -13.85
CA LYS A 295 -20.14 -21.80 -13.08
C LYS A 295 -20.68 -21.26 -11.76
N THR A 296 -21.99 -21.38 -11.55
CA THR A 296 -22.63 -21.04 -10.28
C THR A 296 -22.81 -22.28 -9.41
N TYR A 297 -22.59 -22.16 -8.10
CA TYR A 297 -22.82 -23.23 -7.13
C TYR A 297 -23.42 -22.70 -5.83
N ARG A 298 -24.07 -23.58 -5.06
CA ARG A 298 -24.70 -23.23 -3.77
C ARG A 298 -23.70 -23.26 -2.63
N ILE A 299 -23.72 -22.24 -1.78
CA ILE A 299 -22.89 -22.14 -0.58
C ILE A 299 -23.64 -22.81 0.57
N ILE A 300 -23.18 -23.99 0.99
CA ILE A 300 -23.74 -24.72 2.12
C ILE A 300 -22.75 -24.67 3.28
N VAL A 301 -23.11 -23.99 4.36
CA VAL A 301 -22.26 -23.86 5.56
C VAL A 301 -22.85 -24.68 6.70
N GLU A 302 -22.01 -25.43 7.40
CA GLU A 302 -22.42 -26.10 8.64
C GLU A 302 -22.45 -25.09 9.80
N SER A 303 -23.60 -24.95 10.45
CA SER A 303 -23.80 -24.02 11.58
C SER A 303 -24.25 -24.75 12.85
N GLY A 304 -23.68 -24.32 13.98
CA GLY A 304 -23.99 -24.80 15.33
C GLY A 304 -23.29 -26.10 15.74
N LYS A 305 -23.36 -26.44 17.04
CA LYS A 305 -22.78 -27.68 17.63
C LYS A 305 -23.32 -28.98 17.00
N ALA A 306 -24.46 -28.91 16.32
CA ALA A 306 -25.13 -30.04 15.67
C ALA A 306 -24.84 -30.16 14.15
N LYS A 307 -23.91 -29.36 13.58
CA LYS A 307 -23.54 -29.38 12.15
C LYS A 307 -24.75 -29.34 11.21
N ARG A 308 -25.71 -28.44 11.45
CA ARG A 308 -26.85 -28.27 10.54
C ARG A 308 -26.39 -27.55 9.28
N LYS A 309 -26.69 -28.10 8.11
CA LYS A 309 -26.41 -27.47 6.81
C LYS A 309 -27.36 -26.29 6.61
N VAL A 310 -26.78 -25.09 6.50
CA VAL A 310 -27.50 -23.84 6.20
C VAL A 310 -27.08 -23.39 4.81
N ASP A 311 -28.07 -23.15 3.95
CA ASP A 311 -27.85 -22.61 2.62
C ASP A 311 -27.70 -21.09 2.72
N LYS A 312 -26.54 -20.57 2.32
CA LYS A 312 -26.19 -19.14 2.30
C LYS A 312 -26.36 -18.49 0.92
N GLY A 313 -26.98 -19.18 -0.03
CA GLY A 313 -27.20 -18.67 -1.38
C GLY A 313 -26.28 -19.31 -2.42
N TRP A 314 -25.99 -18.59 -3.49
CA TRP A 314 -25.14 -19.05 -4.59
C TRP A 314 -24.00 -18.07 -4.88
N THR A 315 -22.91 -18.58 -5.47
CA THR A 315 -21.75 -17.78 -5.90
C THR A 315 -21.18 -18.31 -7.21
N CYS A 316 -20.30 -17.51 -7.82
CA CYS A 316 -19.46 -17.84 -8.96
C CYS A 316 -18.06 -17.29 -8.66
N ASP A 317 -17.06 -18.15 -8.60
CA ASP A 317 -15.70 -17.74 -8.18
C ASP A 317 -15.01 -16.92 -9.27
N LEU A 318 -15.14 -17.34 -10.52
CA LEU A 318 -14.52 -16.68 -11.67
C LEU A 318 -15.07 -15.26 -11.88
N LEU A 319 -16.38 -15.10 -11.72
CA LEU A 319 -17.08 -13.85 -12.00
C LEU A 319 -17.88 -13.38 -10.78
N PRO A 320 -17.37 -12.41 -10.00
CA PRO A 320 -18.08 -11.82 -8.87
C PRO A 320 -19.41 -11.16 -9.29
N LYS A 321 -20.42 -11.22 -8.41
CA LYS A 321 -21.75 -10.63 -8.62
C LYS A 321 -21.71 -9.16 -8.98
N GLU A 322 -20.88 -8.39 -8.27
CA GLU A 322 -20.71 -6.94 -8.48
C GLU A 322 -20.35 -6.57 -9.92
N LEU A 323 -19.54 -7.37 -10.61
CA LEU A 323 -19.17 -7.07 -12.01
C LEU A 323 -20.37 -7.21 -12.95
N VAL A 324 -21.20 -8.24 -12.72
CA VAL A 324 -22.41 -8.46 -13.52
C VAL A 324 -23.46 -7.39 -13.20
N ILE A 325 -23.59 -7.00 -11.92
CA ILE A 325 -24.48 -5.91 -11.50
C ILE A 325 -24.08 -4.60 -12.19
N ASN A 326 -22.80 -4.21 -12.09
CA ASN A 326 -22.28 -2.97 -12.66
C ASN A 326 -22.42 -2.91 -14.18
N ARG A 327 -22.49 -4.06 -14.87
CA ARG A 327 -22.62 -4.12 -16.34
C ARG A 327 -24.06 -4.16 -16.82
N TYR A 328 -24.92 -4.92 -16.16
CA TYR A 328 -26.25 -5.28 -16.68
C TYR A 328 -27.42 -4.78 -15.83
N PHE A 329 -27.19 -4.41 -14.57
CA PHE A 329 -28.23 -4.08 -13.59
C PHE A 329 -27.92 -2.77 -12.86
N THR A 330 -27.39 -1.77 -13.58
CA THR A 330 -27.03 -0.46 -13.01
C THR A 330 -28.26 0.25 -12.45
N THR A 331 -29.41 0.17 -13.11
CA THR A 331 -30.65 0.79 -12.64
C THR A 331 -31.14 0.17 -11.33
N GLU A 332 -31.09 -1.16 -11.20
CA GLU A 332 -31.40 -1.84 -9.94
C GLU A 332 -30.40 -1.51 -8.83
N LYS A 333 -29.11 -1.38 -9.17
CA LYS A 333 -28.07 -0.95 -8.23
C LYS A 333 -28.33 0.45 -7.72
N GLU A 334 -28.59 1.42 -8.60
CA GLU A 334 -28.91 2.81 -8.24
C GLU A 334 -30.17 2.88 -7.37
N ALA A 335 -31.21 2.10 -7.69
CA ALA A 335 -32.41 2.03 -6.86
C ALA A 335 -32.12 1.51 -5.45
N LEU A 336 -31.23 0.53 -5.33
CA LEU A 336 -30.80 -0.03 -4.04
C LEU A 336 -29.92 0.96 -3.26
N GLU A 337 -29.01 1.69 -3.93
CA GLU A 337 -28.20 2.75 -3.32
C GLU A 337 -29.08 3.89 -2.78
N VAL A 338 -30.13 4.29 -3.49
CA VAL A 338 -31.10 5.29 -3.02
C VAL A 338 -31.81 4.83 -1.75
N LEU A 339 -32.28 3.57 -1.71
CA LEU A 339 -32.92 3.02 -0.51
C LEU A 339 -31.94 2.88 0.67
N GLN A 340 -30.68 2.55 0.40
CA GLN A 340 -29.64 2.50 1.43
C GLN A 340 -29.34 3.90 1.99
N ALA A 341 -29.22 4.91 1.14
CA ALA A 341 -29.05 6.30 1.57
C ALA A 341 -30.25 6.79 2.39
N GLU A 342 -31.48 6.45 1.99
CA GLU A 342 -32.68 6.78 2.77
C GLU A 342 -32.68 6.10 4.14
N LYS A 343 -32.24 4.84 4.23
CA LYS A 343 -32.10 4.13 5.50
C LYS A 343 -31.09 4.83 6.42
N GLU A 344 -29.97 5.30 5.89
CA GLU A 344 -28.96 6.05 6.66
C GLU A 344 -29.51 7.40 7.13
N THR A 345 -30.25 8.12 6.27
CA THR A 345 -30.92 9.37 6.64
C THR A 345 -31.92 9.14 7.78
N VAL A 346 -32.80 8.14 7.66
CA VAL A 346 -33.78 7.82 8.71
C VAL A 346 -33.09 7.39 10.01
N ALA A 347 -31.96 6.69 9.92
CA ALA A 347 -31.18 6.33 11.11
C ALA A 347 -30.57 7.57 11.80
N ALA A 348 -30.05 8.53 11.03
CA ALA A 348 -29.53 9.79 11.56
C ALA A 348 -30.65 10.62 12.22
N GLU A 349 -31.81 10.75 11.56
CA GLU A 349 -32.98 11.45 12.11
C GLU A 349 -33.49 10.81 13.42
N LEU A 350 -33.44 9.49 13.54
CA LEU A 350 -33.79 8.77 14.77
C LEU A 350 -32.81 9.06 15.90
N ILE A 351 -31.50 9.09 15.61
CA ILE A 351 -30.46 9.39 16.59
C ILE A 351 -30.58 10.84 17.07
N GLU A 352 -30.71 11.79 16.15
CA GLU A 352 -30.89 13.21 16.47
C GLU A 352 -32.12 13.41 17.37
N LEU A 353 -33.26 12.79 17.01
CA LEU A 353 -34.48 12.88 17.80
C LEU A 353 -34.33 12.24 19.19
N GLU A 354 -33.59 11.13 19.32
CA GLU A 354 -33.28 10.52 20.61
C GLU A 354 -32.36 11.41 21.46
N GLU A 355 -31.29 11.97 20.90
CA GLU A 355 -30.34 12.83 21.61
C GLU A 355 -30.98 14.14 22.10
N GLU A 356 -31.79 14.80 21.27
CA GLU A 356 -32.49 16.04 21.64
C GLU A 356 -33.48 15.84 22.80
N ASN A 357 -34.01 14.63 22.96
CA ASN A 357 -35.13 14.34 23.86
C ASN A 357 -34.76 13.37 25.00
N SER A 358 -33.47 13.09 25.23
CA SER A 358 -32.98 12.18 26.28
C SER A 358 -32.36 12.87 27.50
N GLY A 359 -32.31 14.21 27.54
CA GLY A 359 -31.88 14.98 28.73
C GLY A 359 -32.85 14.88 29.91
N GLU A 360 -32.50 15.42 31.09
CA GLU A 360 -33.33 15.33 32.33
C GLU A 360 -34.75 15.92 32.18
N GLU A 361 -34.96 16.87 31.25
CA GLU A 361 -36.28 17.44 30.89
C GLU A 361 -36.83 16.89 29.55
N GLY A 362 -36.18 15.87 28.98
CA GLY A 362 -36.49 15.30 27.68
C GLY A 362 -37.61 14.27 27.71
N TYR A 363 -38.38 14.19 26.63
CA TYR A 363 -39.54 13.30 26.50
C TYR A 363 -39.24 11.79 26.50
N PHE A 364 -37.97 11.40 26.37
CA PHE A 364 -37.52 10.01 26.47
C PHE A 364 -36.81 9.68 27.79
N ALA A 365 -36.64 10.66 28.71
CA ALA A 365 -35.87 10.50 29.94
C ALA A 365 -36.37 9.38 30.86
N GLU A 366 -37.69 9.16 30.91
CA GLU A 366 -38.32 8.13 31.74
C GLU A 366 -38.31 6.73 31.10
N MET A 367 -37.76 6.56 29.89
CA MET A 367 -37.77 5.28 29.17
C MET A 367 -36.47 4.48 29.40
N GLU A 368 -36.59 3.24 29.90
CA GLU A 368 -35.43 2.31 30.02
C GLU A 368 -34.73 2.03 28.68
N ARG A 369 -35.48 2.08 27.57
CA ARG A 369 -34.98 1.94 26.20
C ARG A 369 -35.97 2.56 25.23
N VAL A 370 -35.50 3.44 24.36
CA VAL A 370 -36.33 3.99 23.29
C VAL A 370 -36.56 2.89 22.25
N ASN A 371 -37.80 2.43 22.14
CA ASN A 371 -38.22 1.43 21.16
C ASN A 371 -39.72 1.55 20.89
N LYS A 372 -40.19 0.93 19.81
CA LYS A 372 -41.59 0.99 19.38
C LYS A 372 -42.59 0.59 20.48
N GLY A 373 -42.25 -0.38 21.34
CA GLY A 373 -43.13 -0.84 22.41
C GLY A 373 -43.29 0.19 23.52
N ASN A 374 -42.18 0.73 24.01
CA ASN A 374 -42.14 1.69 25.11
C ASN A 374 -42.76 3.04 24.71
N VAL A 375 -42.45 3.53 23.51
CA VAL A 375 -43.03 4.77 22.97
C VAL A 375 -44.55 4.64 22.81
N ASN A 376 -45.05 3.49 22.35
CA ASN A 376 -46.50 3.26 22.25
C ASN A 376 -47.20 3.10 23.61
N ALA A 377 -46.50 2.61 24.64
CA ALA A 377 -47.04 2.57 26.00
C ALA A 377 -47.19 3.99 26.56
N ARG A 378 -46.15 4.83 26.41
CA ARG A 378 -46.17 6.23 26.83
C ARG A 378 -47.26 7.04 26.10
N ILE A 379 -47.40 6.87 24.78
CA ILE A 379 -48.50 7.51 24.02
C ILE A 379 -49.88 7.12 24.56
N LYS A 380 -50.07 5.91 25.10
CA LYS A 380 -51.36 5.48 25.67
C LYS A 380 -51.62 6.09 27.05
N GLU A 381 -50.58 6.27 27.86
CA GLU A 381 -50.65 6.91 29.18
C GLU A 381 -51.04 8.38 29.04
N LEU A 382 -50.49 9.09 28.06
CA LEU A 382 -50.72 10.52 27.82
C LEU A 382 -52.12 10.87 27.26
N LYS A 383 -53.00 9.90 26.97
CA LYS A 383 -54.33 10.13 26.34
C LYS A 383 -55.35 10.88 27.22
N GLY A 384 -55.07 11.08 28.51
CA GLY A 384 -55.98 11.73 29.46
C GLY A 384 -55.52 13.10 29.96
N GLU A 385 -54.36 13.59 29.53
CA GLU A 385 -53.71 14.78 30.09
C GLU A 385 -53.81 15.99 29.15
N THR A 386 -54.02 17.18 29.72
CA THR A 386 -54.32 18.41 28.96
C THR A 386 -53.09 19.21 28.53
N ASP A 387 -51.87 18.78 28.87
CA ASP A 387 -50.62 19.55 28.67
C ASP A 387 -49.46 18.71 28.07
N THR A 388 -49.79 17.75 27.19
CA THR A 388 -48.82 16.77 26.65
C THR A 388 -48.66 16.87 25.13
N ALA A 389 -49.13 17.95 24.50
CA ALA A 389 -49.24 18.07 23.05
C ALA A 389 -47.88 17.96 22.32
N ASP A 390 -46.83 18.56 22.87
CA ASP A 390 -45.48 18.56 22.30
C ASP A 390 -44.76 17.23 22.50
N GLU A 391 -44.88 16.61 23.69
CA GLU A 391 -44.40 15.25 23.96
C GLU A 391 -45.04 14.25 22.99
N LEU A 392 -46.37 14.31 22.84
CA LEU A 392 -47.12 13.40 21.98
C LEU A 392 -46.77 13.60 20.48
N LYS A 393 -46.33 14.80 20.09
CA LYS A 393 -45.82 15.09 18.73
C LYS A 393 -44.48 14.41 18.49
N VAL A 394 -43.53 14.55 19.41
CA VAL A 394 -42.19 13.92 19.33
C VAL A 394 -42.30 12.39 19.34
N LEU A 395 -43.11 11.83 20.24
CA LEU A 395 -43.33 10.38 20.32
C LEU A 395 -43.98 9.83 19.03
N LYS A 396 -44.92 10.57 18.42
CA LYS A 396 -45.50 10.19 17.12
C LYS A 396 -44.50 10.28 15.98
N GLN A 397 -43.67 11.33 15.95
CA GLN A 397 -42.63 11.50 14.94
C GLN A 397 -41.61 10.34 15.02
N TYR A 398 -41.22 9.95 16.22
CA TYR A 398 -40.35 8.79 16.43
C TYR A 398 -40.95 7.47 15.91
N ILE A 399 -42.25 7.23 16.15
CA ILE A 399 -42.95 6.06 15.60
C ILE A 399 -43.00 6.10 14.06
N VAL A 400 -43.26 7.26 13.46
CA VAL A 400 -43.26 7.42 12.00
C VAL A 400 -41.89 7.08 11.41
N LEU A 401 -40.81 7.56 12.02
CA LEU A 401 -39.45 7.26 11.60
C LEU A 401 -39.10 5.78 11.78
N LEU A 402 -39.51 5.15 12.88
CA LEU A 402 -39.36 3.70 13.07
C LEU A 402 -40.13 2.90 12.01
N ASP A 403 -41.36 3.27 11.72
CA ASP A 403 -42.18 2.61 10.70
C ASP A 403 -41.53 2.77 9.31
N LYS A 404 -41.05 3.97 9.00
CA LYS A 404 -40.28 4.25 7.78
C LYS A 404 -39.01 3.40 7.71
N GLN A 405 -38.24 3.31 8.79
CA GLN A 405 -37.04 2.46 8.86
C GLN A 405 -37.38 0.98 8.62
N THR A 406 -38.48 0.48 9.18
CA THR A 406 -38.90 -0.91 8.95
C THR A 406 -39.33 -1.17 7.50
N GLU A 407 -40.03 -0.20 6.90
CA GLU A 407 -40.49 -0.28 5.51
C GLU A 407 -39.33 -0.18 4.53
N THR A 408 -38.41 0.78 4.69
CA THR A 408 -37.19 0.89 3.86
C THR A 408 -36.35 -0.38 3.96
N ASN A 409 -36.18 -0.97 5.15
CA ASN A 409 -35.48 -2.26 5.30
C ASN A 409 -36.20 -3.42 4.61
N ARG A 410 -37.55 -3.41 4.55
CA ARG A 410 -38.33 -4.40 3.80
C ARG A 410 -38.09 -4.23 2.29
N GLN A 411 -38.17 -3.00 1.80
CA GLN A 411 -37.95 -2.67 0.39
C GLN A 411 -36.53 -3.04 -0.06
N ILE A 412 -35.49 -2.74 0.74
CA ILE A 412 -34.11 -3.16 0.45
C ILE A 412 -34.03 -4.68 0.26
N LYS A 413 -34.60 -5.47 1.19
CA LYS A 413 -34.58 -6.93 1.09
C LYS A 413 -35.31 -7.47 -0.14
N GLU A 414 -36.40 -6.81 -0.54
CA GLU A 414 -37.17 -7.19 -1.73
C GLU A 414 -36.39 -6.89 -3.01
N VAL A 415 -35.78 -5.71 -3.10
CA VAL A 415 -34.92 -5.33 -4.24
C VAL A 415 -33.67 -6.21 -4.31
N GLU A 416 -33.02 -6.50 -3.19
CA GLU A 416 -31.86 -7.42 -3.12
C GLU A 416 -32.23 -8.83 -3.60
N ALA A 417 -33.40 -9.34 -3.18
CA ALA A 417 -33.86 -10.66 -3.58
C ALA A 417 -34.24 -10.72 -5.07
N ASP A 418 -34.87 -9.67 -5.62
CA ASP A 418 -35.17 -9.57 -7.05
C ASP A 418 -33.87 -9.48 -7.87
N LEU A 419 -32.92 -8.65 -7.44
CA LEU A 419 -31.61 -8.53 -8.07
C LEU A 419 -30.84 -9.84 -8.06
N ASP A 420 -30.77 -10.55 -6.92
CA ASP A 420 -30.09 -11.85 -6.83
C ASP A 420 -30.73 -12.90 -7.76
N LYS A 421 -32.07 -12.88 -7.90
CA LYS A 421 -32.79 -13.76 -8.82
C LYS A 421 -32.50 -13.42 -10.29
N LYS A 422 -32.50 -12.14 -10.65
CA LYS A 422 -32.13 -11.67 -12.00
C LYS A 422 -30.68 -12.02 -12.34
N LEU A 423 -29.76 -11.83 -11.39
CA LEU A 423 -28.37 -12.25 -11.53
C LEU A 423 -28.27 -13.75 -11.77
N TYR A 424 -28.91 -14.59 -10.96
CA TYR A 424 -28.85 -16.04 -11.13
C TYR A 424 -29.34 -16.49 -12.52
N ALA A 425 -30.35 -15.81 -13.07
CA ALA A 425 -30.85 -16.06 -14.43
C ALA A 425 -29.90 -15.54 -15.53
N GLN A 426 -29.12 -14.50 -15.25
CA GLN A 426 -28.20 -13.89 -16.21
C GLN A 426 -26.90 -14.69 -16.37
N TYR A 427 -26.36 -15.33 -15.32
CA TYR A 427 -25.08 -16.04 -15.42
C TYR A 427 -25.05 -17.12 -16.53
N PRO A 428 -26.07 -17.98 -16.67
CA PRO A 428 -26.11 -18.96 -17.75
C PRO A 428 -26.31 -18.37 -19.15
N SER A 429 -26.74 -17.10 -19.28
CA SER A 429 -26.95 -16.44 -20.58
C SER A 429 -25.69 -15.74 -21.10
N LEU A 430 -24.66 -15.62 -20.27
CA LEU A 430 -23.39 -14.98 -20.65
C LEU A 430 -22.64 -15.83 -21.68
N THR A 431 -22.26 -15.20 -22.78
CA THR A 431 -21.41 -15.84 -23.80
C THR A 431 -19.96 -15.89 -23.33
N GLU A 432 -19.18 -16.79 -23.93
CA GLU A 432 -17.74 -16.90 -23.66
C GLU A 432 -17.02 -15.55 -23.84
N GLU A 433 -17.36 -14.81 -24.90
CA GLU A 433 -16.79 -13.49 -25.18
C GLU A 433 -17.14 -12.46 -24.11
N GLN A 434 -18.37 -12.49 -23.59
CA GLN A 434 -18.80 -11.63 -22.49
C GLN A 434 -18.06 -11.97 -21.19
N ILE A 435 -17.89 -13.27 -20.88
CA ILE A 435 -17.12 -13.71 -19.71
C ILE A 435 -15.66 -13.25 -19.84
N LYS A 436 -15.03 -13.44 -21.00
CA LYS A 436 -13.69 -12.96 -21.30
C LYS A 436 -13.58 -11.45 -21.11
N GLN A 437 -14.57 -10.68 -21.56
CA GLN A 437 -14.57 -9.24 -21.39
C GLN A 437 -14.67 -8.83 -19.91
N LEU A 438 -15.62 -9.40 -19.17
CA LEU A 438 -15.82 -9.06 -17.76
C LEU A 438 -14.61 -9.46 -16.89
N VAL A 439 -14.06 -10.66 -17.09
CA VAL A 439 -12.92 -11.15 -16.30
C VAL A 439 -11.64 -10.43 -16.69
N VAL A 440 -11.31 -10.36 -17.98
CA VAL A 440 -10.02 -9.79 -18.39
C VAL A 440 -10.04 -8.26 -18.26
N ASN A 441 -11.05 -7.58 -18.80
CA ASN A 441 -11.04 -6.12 -18.84
C ASN A 441 -11.53 -5.51 -17.52
N ASP A 442 -12.68 -5.96 -17.02
CA ASP A 442 -13.40 -5.27 -15.94
C ASP A 442 -13.01 -5.79 -14.55
N LYS A 443 -12.49 -7.02 -14.44
CA LYS A 443 -11.90 -7.57 -13.21
C LYS A 443 -10.40 -7.31 -13.15
N TRP A 444 -9.63 -8.00 -14.00
CA TRP A 444 -8.17 -8.02 -13.87
C TRP A 444 -7.51 -6.70 -14.28
N MET A 445 -7.74 -6.23 -15.51
CA MET A 445 -7.06 -5.03 -16.01
C MET A 445 -7.53 -3.74 -15.32
N GLN A 446 -8.77 -3.69 -14.85
CA GLN A 446 -9.26 -2.57 -14.05
C GLN A 446 -8.52 -2.50 -12.72
N SER A 447 -8.44 -3.61 -11.96
CA SER A 447 -7.73 -3.64 -10.68
C SER A 447 -6.23 -3.35 -10.82
N ILE A 448 -5.57 -3.97 -11.81
CA ILE A 448 -4.14 -3.73 -12.05
C ILE A 448 -3.89 -2.28 -12.50
N GLY A 449 -4.75 -1.74 -13.38
CA GLY A 449 -4.63 -0.36 -13.85
C GLY A 449 -4.84 0.66 -12.73
N SER A 450 -5.81 0.44 -11.84
CA SER A 450 -5.99 1.26 -10.65
C SER A 450 -4.77 1.24 -9.74
N ALA A 451 -4.21 0.06 -9.44
CA ALA A 451 -3.04 -0.06 -8.57
C ALA A 451 -1.78 0.62 -9.16
N ILE A 452 -1.55 0.49 -10.46
CA ILE A 452 -0.43 1.16 -11.14
C ILE A 452 -0.63 2.68 -11.14
N LYS A 453 -1.84 3.16 -11.42
CA LYS A 453 -2.16 4.58 -11.38
C LYS A 453 -1.97 5.18 -9.98
N GLU A 454 -2.43 4.47 -8.95
CA GLU A 454 -2.21 4.87 -7.56
C GLU A 454 -0.72 4.97 -7.21
N GLU A 455 0.14 4.08 -7.73
CA GLU A 455 1.59 4.19 -7.51
C GLU A 455 2.19 5.42 -8.21
N ILE A 456 1.71 5.76 -9.41
CA ILE A 456 2.14 6.98 -10.10
C ILE A 456 1.75 8.22 -9.29
N ASP A 457 0.52 8.24 -8.76
CA ASP A 457 0.07 9.31 -7.87
C ASP A 457 0.90 9.34 -6.57
N HIS A 458 1.24 8.19 -6.00
CA HIS A 458 2.08 8.09 -4.80
C HIS A 458 3.48 8.67 -5.01
N ILE A 459 4.08 8.55 -6.20
CA ILE A 459 5.38 9.16 -6.50
C ILE A 459 5.32 10.68 -6.32
N SER A 460 4.27 11.32 -6.83
CA SER A 460 4.06 12.76 -6.64
C SER A 460 3.62 13.13 -5.24
N GLN A 461 2.84 12.30 -4.56
CA GLN A 461 2.55 12.51 -3.14
C GLN A 461 3.82 12.47 -2.28
N ARG A 462 4.80 11.61 -2.59
CA ARG A 462 6.10 11.62 -1.90
C ARG A 462 6.82 12.96 -2.09
N LEU A 463 6.74 13.55 -3.29
CA LEU A 463 7.27 14.89 -3.53
C LEU A 463 6.50 15.95 -2.74
N THR A 464 5.17 15.96 -2.81
CA THR A 464 4.30 16.88 -2.06
C THR A 464 4.58 16.82 -0.55
N ASN A 465 4.62 15.61 0.01
CA ASN A 465 4.88 15.39 1.43
C ASN A 465 6.25 15.92 1.83
N ARG A 466 7.27 15.68 0.99
CA ARG A 466 8.62 16.16 1.27
C ARG A 466 8.73 17.68 1.19
N VAL A 467 8.07 18.32 0.22
CA VAL A 467 8.02 19.78 0.11
C VAL A 467 7.26 20.38 1.31
N ASN A 468 6.14 19.78 1.72
CA ASN A 468 5.40 20.17 2.92
C ASN A 468 6.25 20.06 4.18
N GLU A 469 6.99 18.95 4.34
CA GLU A 469 7.89 18.75 5.47
C GLU A 469 8.96 19.85 5.55
N LEU A 470 9.59 20.20 4.42
CA LEU A 470 10.56 21.29 4.37
C LEU A 470 9.93 22.65 4.67
N ALA A 471 8.72 22.90 4.16
CA ALA A 471 7.98 24.13 4.40
C ALA A 471 7.55 24.25 5.88
N GLU A 472 7.15 23.16 6.53
CA GLU A 472 6.80 23.14 7.94
C GLU A 472 8.01 23.31 8.84
N ARG A 473 9.10 22.61 8.51
CA ARG A 473 10.35 22.64 9.29
C ARG A 473 10.89 24.04 9.49
N TYR A 474 10.81 24.88 8.46
CA TYR A 474 11.37 26.24 8.46
C TYR A 474 10.31 27.35 8.47
N ALA A 475 9.05 27.02 8.79
CA ALA A 475 7.94 27.99 8.79
C ALA A 475 8.01 29.04 9.89
N ASN A 476 8.51 28.65 11.08
CA ASN A 476 8.47 29.48 12.29
C ASN A 476 9.90 29.85 12.71
N PRO A 477 10.52 30.85 12.06
CA PRO A 477 11.86 31.27 12.44
C PRO A 477 11.85 32.02 13.77
N LEU A 478 13.02 32.08 14.43
CA LEU A 478 13.16 32.67 15.77
C LEU A 478 12.54 34.09 15.89
N PRO A 479 12.74 35.04 14.95
CA PRO A 479 12.12 36.36 15.03
C PRO A 479 10.59 36.36 15.01
N VAL A 480 9.96 35.39 14.36
CA VAL A 480 8.49 35.26 14.34
C VAL A 480 8.01 34.74 15.69
N ILE A 481 8.70 33.75 16.24
CA ILE A 481 8.39 33.20 17.57
C ILE A 481 8.59 34.27 18.64
N ASP A 482 9.70 35.01 18.61
CA ASP A 482 9.97 36.09 19.57
C ASP A 482 8.86 37.14 19.54
N LYS A 483 8.40 37.53 18.34
CA LYS A 483 7.29 38.47 18.18
C LYS A 483 5.96 37.90 18.70
N GLU A 484 5.66 36.63 18.44
CA GLU A 484 4.47 35.99 18.99
C GLU A 484 4.50 35.92 20.52
N VAL A 485 5.67 35.67 21.10
CA VAL A 485 5.87 35.69 22.55
C VAL A 485 5.63 37.09 23.09
N GLU A 486 6.19 38.14 22.47
CA GLU A 486 5.96 39.54 22.85
C GLU A 486 4.46 39.93 22.77
N ASP A 487 3.78 39.51 21.70
CA ASP A 487 2.34 39.77 21.49
C ASP A 487 1.47 39.04 22.53
N LEU A 488 1.80 37.79 22.84
CA LEU A 488 1.10 36.99 23.86
C LEU A 488 1.37 37.51 25.26
N GLU A 489 2.62 37.88 25.58
CA GLU A 489 3.01 38.50 26.84
C GLU A 489 2.23 39.81 27.04
N SER A 490 2.16 40.65 26.00
CA SER A 490 1.38 41.88 26.03
C SER A 490 -0.11 41.63 26.30
N LYS A 491 -0.71 40.61 25.70
CA LYS A 491 -2.12 40.22 25.95
C LYS A 491 -2.32 39.73 27.38
N VAL A 492 -1.42 38.90 27.91
CA VAL A 492 -1.49 38.39 29.28
C VAL A 492 -1.37 39.55 30.27
N ASN A 493 -0.41 40.46 30.08
CA ASN A 493 -0.23 41.63 30.92
C ASN A 493 -1.49 42.51 30.92
N ALA A 494 -2.10 42.76 29.75
CA ALA A 494 -3.36 43.50 29.66
C ALA A 494 -4.53 42.81 30.36
N HIS A 495 -4.57 41.47 30.38
CA HIS A 495 -5.58 40.71 31.14
C HIS A 495 -5.35 40.79 32.66
N LEU A 496 -4.10 40.69 33.10
CA LEU A 496 -3.73 40.81 34.53
C LEU A 496 -4.07 42.20 35.09
N GLU A 497 -3.80 43.27 34.31
CA GLU A 497 -4.19 44.63 34.67
C GLU A 497 -5.70 44.77 34.86
N LYS A 498 -6.51 44.19 33.95
CA LYS A 498 -7.98 44.18 34.07
C LYS A 498 -8.47 43.44 35.32
N MET A 499 -7.70 42.45 35.80
CA MET A 499 -7.99 41.69 37.03
C MET A 499 -7.50 42.40 38.30
N GLY A 500 -6.87 43.58 38.17
CA GLY A 500 -6.35 44.36 39.31
C GLY A 500 -4.95 43.94 39.78
N PHE A 501 -4.26 43.09 39.02
CA PHE A 501 -2.86 42.74 39.28
C PHE A 501 -1.95 43.66 38.47
N VAL A 502 -1.20 44.53 39.14
CA VAL A 502 -0.18 45.38 38.51
C VAL A 502 1.18 44.74 38.72
N TRP A 503 1.77 44.22 37.64
CA TRP A 503 3.13 43.71 37.64
C TRP A 503 4.09 44.89 37.87
N LYS A 504 5.04 44.77 38.81
CA LYS A 504 6.04 45.83 39.12
C LYS A 504 7.35 45.58 38.42
#